data_AF-A0A1F8B2I5-F1
#
_entry.id   AF-A0A1F8B2I5-F1
#
_cell.length_a   1.000
_cell.length_b   1.000
_cell.length_c   1.000
_cell.angle_alpha   90.00
_cell.angle_beta   90.00
_cell.angle_gamma   90.00
#
_symmetry.space_group_name_H-M   'P 1'
#
loop_
_entity.id
_entity.type
_entity.pdbx_description
1 polymer ?
#
loop_
_entity_poly.entity_id
_entity_poly.type
_entity_poly.pdbx_seq_one_letter_code
_entity_poly.pdbx_strand_id
1 'polypeptide(L)'
;MIKNNLRKIIALVLLPIITVGLLFIYNKNKVNEIYAVDPLIVTYDGGPPPDPVFEVTNMLPGDEVEKEFNVKNDSPQSEEVIMKGIKDTETEEFADILEIIVGEVGGPDIFGGTTGFKTLEDFFAVGDISLGNFPAGTDKSYRVKVKFPSSSGNEYQNALVIFDIIWRTDLPPIELPPECEELEGIVTAIVEGTPGNDHIHGSVASELILAYEGNDKVDASSGHDCVVLGDGNDQVDSESGNDIVIGGEGNDNIDTGSGNDKVYGGPGNDDIRTGSGTDYVEGGSGNDTIRGGSDVDTLYGQEGNDNMRGNSGNDFLDGGTETDVLNGNAGTDTCVNGETLNSCEL
;
A
#
# COMPACT_ATOMS: atom_id res chain seq x y z
N MET A 1 46.67 -34.58 1.44
CA MET A 1 47.41 -33.94 0.34
C MET A 1 47.10 -32.44 0.40
N ILE A 2 47.78 -31.64 1.22
CA ILE A 2 48.91 -30.75 0.87
C ILE A 2 48.84 -30.10 -0.52
N LYS A 3 48.56 -28.79 -0.54
CA LYS A 3 49.35 -27.67 -1.14
C LYS A 3 48.51 -26.39 -1.01
N ASN A 4 48.63 -25.53 0.01
CA ASN A 4 49.74 -24.66 0.39
C ASN A 4 50.39 -23.92 -0.80
N ASN A 5 50.11 -22.61 -0.89
CA ASN A 5 51.06 -21.61 -1.40
C ASN A 5 50.90 -20.30 -0.61
N LEU A 6 51.35 -20.36 0.64
CA LEU A 6 51.80 -19.18 1.40
C LEU A 6 53.09 -18.66 0.75
N ARG A 7 53.10 -17.43 0.25
CA ARG A 7 54.36 -16.67 0.10
C ARG A 7 54.49 -15.71 1.28
N LYS A 8 55.27 -16.13 2.28
CA LYS A 8 55.80 -15.25 3.33
C LYS A 8 56.90 -14.38 2.72
N ILE A 9 56.73 -13.06 2.79
CA ILE A 9 57.87 -12.14 2.77
C ILE A 9 58.14 -11.77 4.22
N ILE A 10 59.26 -12.26 4.74
CA ILE A 10 59.82 -11.85 6.04
C ILE A 10 60.64 -10.59 5.76
N ALA A 11 60.17 -9.44 6.23
CA ALA A 11 61.02 -8.29 6.50
C ALA A 11 60.85 -7.93 7.98
N LEU A 12 61.89 -8.22 8.75
CA LEU A 12 62.02 -7.86 10.16
C LEU A 12 62.48 -6.39 10.22
N VAL A 13 61.81 -5.58 11.04
CA VAL A 13 62.40 -4.66 12.06
C VAL A 13 61.49 -3.44 12.33
N LEU A 14 61.17 -3.28 13.63
CA LEU A 14 60.66 -2.11 14.41
C LEU A 14 59.14 -1.81 14.44
N LEU A 15 58.51 -2.27 15.53
CA LEU A 15 57.27 -1.79 16.18
C LEU A 15 57.33 -0.27 16.53
N PRO A 16 56.21 0.46 16.76
CA PRO A 16 55.01 -0.04 17.45
C PRO A 16 53.63 0.38 16.89
N ILE A 17 52.64 -0.48 17.18
CA ILE A 17 51.18 -0.24 17.18
C ILE A 17 50.55 0.03 15.82
N ILE A 18 50.16 -1.05 15.14
CA ILE A 18 48.97 -1.02 14.29
C ILE A 18 47.98 -1.97 14.96
N THR A 19 46.90 -1.41 15.49
CA THR A 19 45.67 -2.13 15.79
C THR A 19 45.24 -2.84 14.51
N VAL A 20 45.50 -4.15 14.42
CA VAL A 20 44.89 -5.01 13.41
C VAL A 20 43.44 -5.19 13.85
N GLY A 21 42.59 -4.26 13.42
CA GLY A 21 41.17 -4.55 13.31
C GLY A 21 41.03 -5.63 12.25
N LEU A 22 40.55 -6.80 12.64
CA LEU A 22 39.93 -7.71 11.67
C LEU A 22 38.79 -6.93 11.02
N LEU A 23 39.00 -6.47 9.79
CA LEU A 23 37.93 -6.00 8.94
C LEU A 23 37.12 -7.25 8.55
N PHE A 24 36.16 -7.61 9.39
CA PHE A 24 35.03 -8.41 8.93
C PHE A 24 34.25 -7.50 7.98
N ILE A 25 34.46 -7.68 6.67
CA ILE A 25 33.49 -7.21 5.69
C ILE A 25 32.26 -8.09 5.91
N TYR A 26 31.34 -7.61 6.73
CA TYR A 26 30.00 -8.14 6.82
C TYR A 26 29.28 -7.62 5.58
N ASN A 27 29.34 -8.36 4.46
CA ASN A 27 28.34 -8.18 3.40
C ASN A 27 27.03 -8.71 3.97
N LYS A 28 26.37 -7.92 4.81
CA LYS A 28 24.92 -8.00 4.92
C LYS A 28 24.46 -7.39 3.60
N ASN A 29 23.88 -8.19 2.71
CA ASN A 29 23.03 -7.63 1.66
C ASN A 29 22.06 -6.71 2.40
N LYS A 30 22.22 -5.39 2.20
CA LYS A 30 21.27 -4.43 2.74
C LYS A 30 20.06 -4.59 1.87
N VAL A 31 19.01 -5.14 2.44
CA VAL A 31 17.66 -5.00 1.92
C VAL A 31 17.15 -3.66 2.43
N ASN A 32 16.66 -2.78 1.57
CA ASN A 32 15.99 -1.57 2.07
C ASN A 32 14.52 -1.92 2.36
N GLU A 33 14.01 -1.44 3.48
CA GLU A 33 12.59 -1.56 3.80
C GLU A 33 11.94 -0.23 3.42
N ILE A 34 10.93 -0.29 2.56
CA ILE A 34 10.21 0.85 2.01
C ILE A 34 8.74 0.63 2.35
N TYR A 35 8.12 1.63 2.96
CA TYR A 35 6.71 1.60 3.30
C TYR A 35 6.03 2.72 2.54
N ALA A 36 4.79 2.52 2.10
CA ALA A 36 3.89 3.60 1.73
C ALA A 36 3.83 4.58 2.92
N VAL A 37 4.48 5.74 2.77
CA VAL A 37 4.51 6.74 3.82
C VAL A 37 3.26 7.59 3.66
N ASP A 38 2.37 7.52 4.65
CA ASP A 38 1.39 8.59 4.83
C ASP A 38 2.18 9.91 4.95
N PRO A 39 2.02 10.86 4.00
CA PRO A 39 2.76 12.11 4.02
C PRO A 39 2.50 12.93 5.29
N LEU A 40 1.44 12.60 6.04
CA LEU A 40 1.03 13.25 7.26
C LEU A 40 1.20 12.34 8.48
N ILE A 41 2.10 12.73 9.39
CA ILE A 41 2.24 12.09 10.69
C ILE A 41 1.31 12.78 11.69
N VAL A 42 0.25 12.10 12.09
CA VAL A 42 -0.63 12.54 13.19
C VAL A 42 -0.19 11.89 14.50
N THR A 43 0.03 12.68 15.56
CA THR A 43 0.37 12.16 16.90
C THR A 43 -0.55 12.74 17.96
N TYR A 44 -0.92 11.93 18.96
CA TYR A 44 -1.66 12.38 20.13
C TYR A 44 -0.71 12.46 21.33
N ASP A 45 -1.04 13.31 22.32
CA ASP A 45 -0.25 13.49 23.54
C ASP A 45 -0.36 12.23 24.44
N GLY A 46 0.35 11.17 24.05
CA GLY A 46 0.21 9.80 24.57
C GLY A 46 0.92 8.71 23.76
N GLY A 47 1.32 8.98 22.51
CA GLY A 47 2.04 8.03 21.65
C GLY A 47 1.56 8.10 20.19
N PRO A 48 2.19 7.32 19.28
CA PRO A 48 1.67 7.18 17.92
C PRO A 48 0.25 6.60 17.97
N PRO A 49 -0.65 6.98 17.05
CA PRO A 49 -2.04 6.54 17.04
C PRO A 49 -2.16 5.01 17.09
N PRO A 50 -3.28 4.53 17.63
CA PRO A 50 -4.18 3.77 16.78
C PRO A 50 -5.44 4.62 16.58
N ASP A 51 -5.61 5.07 15.34
CA ASP A 51 -6.80 5.72 14.77
C ASP A 51 -7.29 7.04 15.40
N PRO A 52 -7.83 7.98 14.59
CA PRO A 52 -8.39 9.23 15.10
C PRO A 52 -9.74 8.99 15.81
N VAL A 53 -9.65 8.46 17.02
CA VAL A 53 -10.81 8.19 17.88
C VAL A 53 -10.79 9.12 19.10
N PHE A 54 -11.75 10.04 19.14
CA PHE A 54 -12.00 10.87 20.30
C PHE A 54 -13.11 10.24 21.14
N GLU A 55 -12.74 9.24 21.94
CA GLU A 55 -13.66 8.68 22.92
C GLU A 55 -13.77 9.60 24.15
N VAL A 56 -15.01 9.90 24.57
CA VAL A 56 -15.34 10.52 25.85
C VAL A 56 -16.31 9.64 26.64
N THR A 57 -15.97 9.37 27.89
CA THR A 57 -16.80 8.51 28.76
C THR A 57 -17.12 9.22 30.06
N ASN A 58 -18.25 8.84 30.67
CA ASN A 58 -18.67 9.31 31.99
C ASN A 58 -18.81 10.84 32.12
N MET A 59 -19.16 11.54 31.04
CA MET A 59 -19.43 12.98 31.10
C MET A 59 -20.74 13.27 31.84
N LEU A 60 -20.73 14.27 32.70
CA LEU A 60 -21.89 14.83 33.38
C LEU A 60 -22.27 16.20 32.77
N PRO A 61 -23.53 16.65 32.91
CA PRO A 61 -23.92 17.98 32.46
C PRO A 61 -23.00 19.09 33.01
N GLY A 62 -22.34 19.81 32.10
CA GLY A 62 -21.34 20.83 32.39
C GLY A 62 -19.89 20.39 32.22
N ASP A 63 -19.62 19.10 32.03
CA ASP A 63 -18.27 18.61 31.79
C ASP A 63 -17.75 19.01 30.40
N GLU A 64 -16.45 19.25 30.34
CA GLU A 64 -15.69 19.53 29.12
C GLU A 64 -14.45 18.64 29.12
N VAL A 65 -14.20 17.99 27.97
CA VAL A 65 -13.00 17.18 27.75
C VAL A 65 -12.26 17.76 26.55
N GLU A 66 -10.94 17.89 26.68
CA GLU A 66 -10.04 18.37 25.63
C GLU A 66 -9.00 17.30 25.33
N LYS A 67 -8.72 17.07 24.04
CA LYS A 67 -7.51 16.38 23.59
C LYS A 67 -6.80 17.21 22.54
N GLU A 68 -5.47 17.11 22.55
CA GLU A 68 -4.60 17.72 21.57
C GLU A 68 -4.03 16.65 20.63
N PHE A 69 -3.84 17.02 19.37
CA PHE A 69 -3.13 16.23 18.39
C PHE A 69 -2.20 17.12 17.57
N ASN A 70 -1.08 16.58 17.13
CA ASN A 70 -0.13 17.24 16.25
C ASN A 70 -0.22 16.61 14.86
N VAL A 71 -0.20 17.47 13.85
CA VAL A 71 -0.13 17.09 12.45
C VAL A 71 1.22 17.57 11.94
N LYS A 72 2.05 16.65 11.46
CA LYS A 72 3.32 16.93 10.82
C LYS A 72 3.27 16.49 9.36
N ASN A 73 3.54 17.39 8.44
CA ASN A 73 3.77 17.03 7.05
C ASN A 73 5.24 16.57 6.88
N ASP A 74 5.46 15.28 6.66
CA ASP A 74 6.77 14.71 6.32
C ASP A 74 6.94 14.47 4.81
N SER A 75 5.92 14.81 4.01
CA SER A 75 6.01 14.84 2.54
C SER A 75 6.99 15.91 2.06
N PRO A 76 7.59 15.70 0.87
CA PRO A 76 8.45 16.68 0.23
C PRO A 76 7.68 17.90 -0.33
N GLN A 77 6.35 17.90 -0.26
CA GLN A 77 5.47 18.92 -0.85
C GLN A 77 4.52 19.52 0.18
N SER A 78 3.67 20.48 -0.23
CA SER A 78 2.68 21.09 0.65
C SER A 78 1.35 20.33 0.56
N GLU A 79 0.76 20.02 1.71
CA GLU A 79 -0.49 19.26 1.83
C GLU A 79 -1.63 20.15 2.33
N GLU A 80 -2.80 20.15 1.68
CA GLU A 80 -4.01 20.69 2.31
C GLU A 80 -4.56 19.63 3.26
N VAL A 81 -4.63 19.92 4.55
CA VAL A 81 -5.16 18.97 5.54
C VAL A 81 -6.59 19.35 5.86
N ILE A 82 -7.48 18.38 5.77
CA ILE A 82 -8.89 18.48 6.10
C ILE A 82 -9.24 17.51 7.24
N MET A 83 -10.16 17.90 8.09
CA MET A 83 -10.79 17.07 9.11
C MET A 83 -12.21 16.75 8.68
N LYS A 84 -12.62 15.50 8.78
CA LYS A 84 -13.97 15.06 8.45
C LYS A 84 -14.61 14.39 9.66
N GLY A 85 -15.74 14.90 10.12
CA GLY A 85 -16.53 14.19 11.15
C GLY A 85 -17.15 12.92 10.57
N ILE A 86 -16.99 11.78 11.26
CA ILE A 86 -17.64 10.53 10.90
C ILE A 86 -18.89 10.37 11.78
N LYS A 87 -20.04 10.24 11.11
CA LYS A 87 -21.33 9.99 11.74
C LYS A 87 -21.68 8.52 11.59
N ASP A 88 -21.50 7.76 12.66
CA ASP A 88 -21.95 6.38 12.82
C ASP A 88 -23.19 6.29 13.72
N THR A 89 -23.66 5.06 13.95
CA THR A 89 -24.88 4.83 14.74
C THR A 89 -24.75 5.25 16.21
N GLU A 90 -23.55 5.24 16.79
CA GLU A 90 -23.32 5.61 18.20
C GLU A 90 -23.18 7.14 18.36
N THR A 91 -22.50 7.81 17.43
CA THR A 91 -22.44 9.28 17.36
C THR A 91 -23.80 9.91 17.04
N GLU A 92 -24.67 9.20 16.31
CA GLU A 92 -26.03 9.64 16.01
C GLU A 92 -26.89 9.89 17.26
N GLU A 93 -26.74 9.08 18.31
CA GLU A 93 -27.54 9.18 19.52
C GLU A 93 -27.24 10.43 20.36
N PHE A 94 -26.04 11.02 20.21
CA PHE A 94 -25.61 12.19 20.96
C PHE A 94 -25.41 13.45 20.12
N ALA A 95 -25.63 13.35 18.80
CA ALA A 95 -25.28 14.41 17.86
C ALA A 95 -25.98 15.75 18.17
N ASP A 96 -27.23 15.71 18.63
CA ASP A 96 -28.04 16.89 18.97
C ASP A 96 -27.81 17.41 20.40
N ILE A 97 -27.09 16.66 21.24
CA ILE A 97 -26.84 17.00 22.65
C ILE A 97 -25.42 17.52 22.86
N LEU A 98 -24.41 16.77 22.42
CA LEU A 98 -23.01 17.12 22.70
C LEU A 98 -22.57 18.28 21.81
N GLU A 99 -21.78 19.16 22.40
CA GLU A 99 -21.18 20.26 21.67
C GLU A 99 -19.68 20.02 21.43
N ILE A 100 -19.19 20.41 20.25
CA ILE A 100 -17.79 20.30 19.84
C ILE A 100 -17.24 21.66 19.41
N ILE A 101 -15.94 21.84 19.60
CA ILE A 101 -15.14 22.92 19.03
C ILE A 101 -13.79 22.36 18.61
N VAL A 102 -13.28 22.81 17.46
CA VAL A 102 -11.98 22.40 16.91
C VAL A 102 -11.16 23.65 16.68
N GLY A 103 -9.91 23.68 17.13
CA GLY A 103 -9.06 24.86 16.98
C GLY A 103 -7.57 24.55 17.02
N GLU A 104 -6.74 25.53 16.68
CA GLU A 104 -5.28 25.43 16.81
C GLU A 104 -4.86 25.63 18.28
N VAL A 105 -3.95 24.81 18.81
CA VAL A 105 -3.44 24.97 20.19
C VAL A 105 -2.79 26.34 20.34
N GLY A 106 -3.28 27.15 21.30
CA GLY A 106 -2.83 28.55 21.46
C GLY A 106 -3.28 29.52 20.36
N GLY A 107 -4.02 29.04 19.36
CA GLY A 107 -4.53 29.79 18.21
C GLY A 107 -6.07 29.87 18.16
N PRO A 108 -6.63 30.32 17.01
CA PRO A 108 -8.07 30.50 16.83
C PRO A 108 -8.81 29.17 16.70
N ASP A 109 -10.12 29.22 16.94
CA ASP A 109 -11.02 28.10 16.67
C ASP A 109 -11.37 28.06 15.18
N ILE A 110 -11.26 26.88 14.58
CA ILE A 110 -11.49 26.57 13.17
C ILE A 110 -12.95 26.21 12.96
N PHE A 111 -13.49 25.35 13.83
CA PHE A 111 -14.90 25.01 13.91
C PHE A 111 -15.49 25.51 15.24
N GLY A 112 -16.70 26.06 15.19
CA GLY A 112 -17.37 26.74 16.32
C GLY A 112 -17.27 28.27 16.29
N GLY A 113 -16.16 28.79 15.74
CA GLY A 113 -15.95 30.22 15.47
C GLY A 113 -16.17 31.13 16.69
N THR A 114 -16.54 32.39 16.47
CA THR A 114 -16.71 33.38 17.56
C THR A 114 -17.88 33.08 18.50
N THR A 115 -18.79 32.19 18.10
CA THR A 115 -19.96 31.80 18.89
C THR A 115 -19.65 30.69 19.90
N GLY A 116 -18.48 30.05 19.79
CA GLY A 116 -18.06 28.94 20.63
C GLY A 116 -18.59 27.59 20.17
N PHE A 117 -18.75 26.68 21.12
CA PHE A 117 -19.31 25.34 20.96
C PHE A 117 -20.54 25.26 20.03
N LYS A 118 -20.54 24.25 19.14
CA LYS A 118 -21.65 23.89 18.23
C LYS A 118 -22.04 22.44 18.46
N THR A 119 -23.23 22.02 18.07
CA THR A 119 -23.62 20.61 18.24
C THR A 119 -22.74 19.70 17.36
N LEU A 120 -22.60 18.44 17.75
CA LEU A 120 -22.01 17.42 16.89
C LEU A 120 -22.79 17.27 15.57
N GLU A 121 -24.11 17.48 15.60
CA GLU A 121 -24.94 17.53 14.40
C GLU A 121 -24.49 18.63 13.43
N ASP A 122 -24.22 19.84 13.92
CA ASP A 122 -23.67 20.93 13.10
C ASP A 122 -22.30 20.56 12.51
N PHE A 123 -21.48 19.85 13.30
CA PHE A 123 -20.16 19.39 12.88
C PHE A 123 -20.25 18.33 11.77
N PHE A 124 -21.18 17.38 11.87
CA PHE A 124 -21.40 16.41 10.80
C PHE A 124 -22.07 17.04 9.58
N ALA A 125 -22.82 18.12 9.74
CA ALA A 125 -23.49 18.82 8.66
C ALA A 125 -22.56 19.72 7.82
N VAL A 126 -21.45 20.22 8.41
CA VAL A 126 -20.50 21.09 7.67
C VAL A 126 -19.64 20.31 6.66
N GLY A 127 -19.48 19.00 6.86
CA GLY A 127 -18.64 18.15 6.02
C GLY A 127 -17.15 18.34 6.31
N ASP A 128 -16.35 18.51 5.26
CA ASP A 128 -14.89 18.63 5.37
C ASP A 128 -14.49 20.02 5.93
N ILE A 129 -13.68 20.03 6.98
CA ILE A 129 -13.16 21.23 7.64
C ILE A 129 -11.67 21.36 7.31
N SER A 130 -11.27 22.44 6.62
CA SER A 130 -9.86 22.69 6.35
C SER A 130 -9.11 23.06 7.64
N LEU A 131 -8.10 22.26 8.01
CA LEU A 131 -7.11 22.58 9.03
C LEU A 131 -6.01 23.50 8.48
N GLY A 132 -5.93 23.60 7.15
CA GLY A 132 -5.07 24.52 6.41
C GLY A 132 -4.01 23.80 5.59
N ASN A 133 -3.15 24.59 4.93
CA ASN A 133 -2.04 24.07 4.13
C ASN A 133 -0.79 23.92 5.00
N PHE A 134 -0.15 22.76 4.90
CA PHE A 134 1.06 22.39 5.61
C PHE A 134 2.20 22.27 4.61
N PRO A 135 3.16 23.21 4.57
CA PRO A 135 4.38 23.05 3.79
C PRO A 135 5.21 21.84 4.24
N ALA A 136 6.07 21.34 3.35
CA ALA A 136 6.99 20.23 3.63
C ALA A 136 7.78 20.43 4.93
N GLY A 137 7.79 19.42 5.80
CA GLY A 137 8.50 19.39 7.07
C GLY A 137 7.89 20.26 8.18
N THR A 138 6.71 20.84 7.98
CA THR A 138 6.04 21.66 9.00
C THR A 138 5.13 20.83 9.89
N ASP A 139 4.98 21.27 11.13
CA ASP A 139 4.06 20.69 12.10
C ASP A 139 3.15 21.76 12.71
N LYS A 140 1.94 21.34 13.10
CA LYS A 140 1.00 22.19 13.82
C LYS A 140 0.12 21.35 14.75
N SER A 141 -0.13 21.88 15.94
CA SER A 141 -0.98 21.22 16.94
C SER A 141 -2.39 21.82 16.98
N TYR A 142 -3.36 20.93 17.13
CA TYR A 142 -4.79 21.22 17.19
C TYR A 142 -5.38 20.65 18.47
N ARG A 143 -6.50 21.23 18.89
CA ARG A 143 -7.31 20.78 20.00
C ARG A 143 -8.72 20.46 19.52
N VAL A 144 -9.29 19.42 20.08
CA VAL A 144 -10.73 19.14 20.02
C VAL A 144 -11.24 19.20 21.45
N LYS A 145 -12.26 20.03 21.70
CA LYS A 145 -13.00 20.00 22.96
C LYS A 145 -14.42 19.54 22.70
N VAL A 146 -14.90 18.64 23.54
CA VAL A 146 -16.30 18.20 23.58
C VAL A 146 -16.87 18.58 24.93
N LYS A 147 -18.08 19.11 24.92
CA LYS A 147 -18.78 19.61 26.10
C LYS A 147 -20.17 19.02 26.18
N PHE A 148 -20.53 18.58 27.39
CA PHE A 148 -21.90 18.21 27.72
C PHE A 148 -22.62 19.44 28.26
N PRO A 149 -23.68 19.96 27.60
CA PRO A 149 -24.35 21.18 28.06
C PRO A 149 -24.99 21.02 29.44
N SER A 150 -24.80 22.00 30.32
CA SER A 150 -25.39 21.98 31.68
C SER A 150 -26.92 22.00 31.72
N SER A 151 -27.57 22.33 30.60
CA SER A 151 -29.03 22.34 30.43
C SER A 151 -29.63 20.97 30.07
N SER A 152 -28.78 19.98 29.77
CA SER A 152 -29.19 18.65 29.30
C SER A 152 -29.46 17.70 30.49
N GLY A 153 -30.27 16.65 30.25
CA GLY A 153 -30.65 15.67 31.27
C GLY A 153 -29.49 14.78 31.73
N ASN A 154 -29.65 14.07 32.86
CA ASN A 154 -28.69 13.06 33.32
C ASN A 154 -28.89 11.76 32.54
N GLU A 155 -28.33 11.69 31.34
CA GLU A 155 -28.23 10.46 30.56
C GLU A 155 -26.79 9.96 30.67
N TYR A 156 -26.61 8.80 31.31
CA TYR A 156 -25.29 8.20 31.60
C TYR A 156 -24.78 7.46 30.37
N GLN A 157 -23.98 8.07 29.49
CA GLN A 157 -23.50 7.31 28.32
C GLN A 157 -22.07 7.67 27.91
N ASN A 158 -21.35 6.62 27.51
CA ASN A 158 -20.12 6.71 26.76
C ASN A 158 -20.48 7.29 25.40
N ALA A 159 -19.87 8.40 25.01
CA ALA A 159 -20.05 8.97 23.69
C ALA A 159 -18.74 8.82 22.91
N LEU A 160 -18.84 8.19 21.76
CA LEU A 160 -17.75 8.11 20.82
C LEU A 160 -17.85 9.34 19.90
N VAL A 161 -16.74 10.03 19.66
CA VAL A 161 -16.65 11.01 18.58
C VAL A 161 -15.52 10.55 17.67
N ILE A 162 -15.86 10.26 16.43
CA ILE A 162 -14.91 9.83 15.42
C ILE A 162 -14.76 10.96 14.40
N PHE A 163 -13.53 11.28 14.07
CA PHE A 163 -13.21 12.13 12.95
C PHE A 163 -12.05 11.52 12.20
N ASP A 164 -11.96 11.79 10.92
CA ASP A 164 -10.83 11.41 10.10
C ASP A 164 -10.00 12.64 9.75
N ILE A 165 -8.69 12.47 9.58
CA ILE A 165 -7.80 13.52 9.09
C ILE A 165 -7.31 13.05 7.72
N ILE A 166 -7.77 13.76 6.70
CA ILE A 166 -7.47 13.46 5.31
C ILE A 166 -6.63 14.61 4.77
N TRP A 167 -5.71 14.34 3.85
CA TRP A 167 -4.98 15.38 3.13
C TRP A 167 -5.30 15.31 1.65
N ARG A 168 -5.25 16.46 1.00
CA ARG A 168 -5.35 16.60 -0.44
C ARG A 168 -4.05 17.20 -0.94
N THR A 169 -3.35 16.40 -1.72
CA THR A 169 -2.31 16.85 -2.62
C THR A 169 -2.98 17.42 -3.88
N ASP A 170 -2.81 18.71 -4.18
CA ASP A 170 -2.93 19.19 -5.56
C ASP A 170 -1.65 18.74 -6.31
N LEU A 171 -1.45 17.43 -6.44
CA LEU A 171 -0.39 16.87 -7.27
C LEU A 171 -0.80 16.97 -8.74
N PRO A 172 0.16 17.21 -9.66
CA PRO A 172 -0.09 16.90 -11.06
C PRO A 172 -0.56 15.44 -11.18
N PRO A 173 -1.36 15.09 -12.21
CA PRO A 173 -1.81 13.72 -12.39
C PRO A 173 -0.62 12.76 -12.34
N ILE A 174 -0.77 11.66 -11.60
CA ILE A 174 0.22 10.59 -11.60
C ILE A 174 0.34 10.10 -13.05
N GLU A 175 1.52 10.24 -13.64
CA GLU A 175 1.78 9.69 -14.97
C GLU A 175 1.93 8.18 -14.83
N LEU A 176 0.93 7.45 -15.32
CA LEU A 176 0.91 6.00 -15.27
C LEU A 176 1.62 5.40 -16.50
N PRO A 177 2.25 4.22 -16.37
CA PRO A 177 2.67 3.42 -17.51
C PRO A 177 1.47 3.14 -18.45
N PRO A 178 1.69 2.99 -19.77
CA PRO A 178 0.62 2.68 -20.73
C PRO A 178 -0.26 1.49 -20.33
N GLU A 179 0.35 0.46 -19.74
CA GLU A 179 -0.31 -0.75 -19.26
C GLU A 179 -1.27 -0.47 -18.11
N CYS A 180 -1.01 0.58 -17.33
CA CYS A 180 -1.79 0.99 -16.16
C CYS A 180 -2.77 2.15 -16.44
N GLU A 181 -2.91 2.61 -17.68
CA GLU A 181 -3.79 3.75 -18.03
C GLU A 181 -5.24 3.57 -17.55
N GLU A 182 -5.73 2.32 -17.41
CA GLU A 182 -7.09 2.09 -16.92
C GLU A 182 -7.30 2.40 -15.43
N LEU A 183 -6.21 2.53 -14.67
CA LEU A 183 -6.23 2.97 -13.27
C LEU A 183 -6.09 4.49 -13.14
N GLU A 184 -6.13 5.26 -14.24
CA GLU A 184 -6.08 6.72 -14.21
C GLU A 184 -7.25 7.28 -13.37
N GLY A 185 -6.91 8.09 -12.36
CA GLY A 185 -7.89 8.64 -11.41
C GLY A 185 -8.37 7.67 -10.33
N ILE A 186 -7.89 6.43 -10.35
CA ILE A 186 -8.05 5.45 -9.25
C ILE A 186 -6.81 5.48 -8.36
N VAL A 187 -5.60 5.45 -8.95
CA VAL A 187 -4.34 5.57 -8.22
C VAL A 187 -4.24 6.91 -7.51
N THR A 188 -3.97 6.89 -6.21
CA THR A 188 -3.92 8.08 -5.34
C THR A 188 -2.56 8.31 -4.69
N ALA A 189 -1.66 7.33 -4.74
CA ALA A 189 -0.33 7.42 -4.13
C ALA A 189 0.73 6.75 -5.02
N ILE A 190 2.00 7.10 -4.79
CA ILE A 190 3.16 6.48 -5.44
C ILE A 190 4.10 5.96 -4.35
N VAL A 191 4.56 4.73 -4.49
CA VAL A 191 5.60 4.12 -3.67
C VAL A 191 6.80 3.83 -4.55
N GLU A 192 7.95 4.43 -4.23
CA GLU A 192 9.17 4.28 -5.02
C GLU A 192 10.23 3.48 -4.26
N GLY A 193 10.69 2.43 -4.93
CA GLY A 193 11.85 1.63 -4.64
C GLY A 193 13.18 2.36 -4.83
N THR A 194 14.26 1.61 -4.77
CA THR A 194 15.62 1.99 -5.10
C THR A 194 16.17 1.03 -6.15
N PRO A 195 17.29 1.34 -6.84
CA PRO A 195 17.91 0.39 -7.77
C PRO A 195 18.60 -0.83 -7.13
N GLY A 196 18.21 -1.27 -5.94
CA GLY A 196 18.72 -2.50 -5.37
C GLY A 196 17.69 -3.14 -4.46
N ASN A 197 17.93 -4.39 -4.09
CA ASN A 197 16.94 -5.25 -3.42
C ASN A 197 16.16 -4.57 -2.27
N ASP A 198 14.87 -4.40 -2.49
CA ASP A 198 13.94 -3.75 -1.60
C ASP A 198 12.87 -4.72 -1.07
N HIS A 199 12.38 -4.41 0.11
CA HIS A 199 11.13 -4.92 0.64
C HIS A 199 10.16 -3.73 0.69
N ILE A 200 9.22 -3.73 -0.23
CA ILE A 200 8.24 -2.66 -0.41
C ILE A 200 6.92 -3.12 0.16
N HIS A 201 6.34 -2.32 1.05
CA HIS A 201 5.03 -2.54 1.65
C HIS A 201 4.13 -1.37 1.24
N GLY A 202 3.13 -1.65 0.41
CA GLY A 202 2.05 -0.76 0.04
C GLY A 202 1.08 -0.49 1.19
N SER A 203 -0.08 0.05 0.86
CA SER A 203 -1.14 0.31 1.82
C SER A 203 -2.50 -0.15 1.32
N VAL A 204 -3.59 0.22 2.01
CA VAL A 204 -4.95 -0.10 1.54
C VAL A 204 -5.44 0.83 0.41
N ALA A 205 -4.58 1.76 -0.03
CA ALA A 205 -4.89 2.73 -1.06
C ALA A 205 -4.44 2.21 -2.42
N SER A 206 -5.14 2.60 -3.49
CA SER A 206 -4.70 2.35 -4.86
C SER A 206 -3.41 3.11 -5.17
N GLU A 207 -2.34 2.38 -5.47
CA GLU A 207 -0.96 2.88 -5.54
C GLU A 207 -0.29 2.59 -6.89
N LEU A 208 0.64 3.47 -7.29
CA LEU A 208 1.66 3.16 -8.28
C LEU A 208 2.93 2.74 -7.52
N ILE A 209 3.32 1.48 -7.60
CA ILE A 209 4.52 0.95 -6.95
C ILE A 209 5.60 0.74 -8.01
N LEU A 210 6.77 1.36 -7.82
CA LEU A 210 7.91 1.30 -8.75
C LEU A 210 9.13 0.70 -8.02
N ALA A 211 9.47 -0.57 -8.23
CA ALA A 211 10.57 -1.23 -7.51
C ALA A 211 11.95 -0.96 -8.14
N TYR A 212 12.02 -0.80 -9.46
CA TYR A 212 13.21 -0.45 -10.25
C TYR A 212 14.16 -1.61 -10.57
N GLU A 213 15.34 -1.66 -9.95
CA GLU A 213 16.36 -2.69 -10.23
C GLU A 213 16.59 -3.45 -8.93
N GLY A 214 16.97 -4.72 -9.01
CA GLY A 214 17.28 -5.54 -7.84
C GLY A 214 16.35 -6.72 -7.74
N ASN A 215 16.59 -7.61 -6.78
CA ASN A 215 15.62 -8.66 -6.49
C ASN A 215 14.74 -8.17 -5.34
N ASP A 216 13.55 -7.72 -5.68
CA ASP A 216 12.64 -7.01 -4.81
C ASP A 216 11.53 -7.92 -4.29
N LYS A 217 10.97 -7.51 -3.15
CA LYS A 217 9.78 -8.12 -2.58
C LYS A 217 8.75 -7.03 -2.35
N VAL A 218 7.62 -7.14 -3.02
CA VAL A 218 6.51 -6.19 -2.92
C VAL A 218 5.32 -6.89 -2.27
N ASP A 219 4.75 -6.25 -1.27
CA ASP A 219 3.41 -6.50 -0.73
C ASP A 219 2.61 -5.26 -1.04
N ALA A 220 1.73 -5.30 -2.05
CA ALA A 220 0.94 -4.13 -2.44
C ALA A 220 -0.24 -3.89 -1.48
N SER A 221 -0.56 -4.86 -0.61
CA SER A 221 -1.75 -4.87 0.22
C SER A 221 -3.04 -4.76 -0.61
N SER A 222 -4.18 -4.40 -0.02
CA SER A 222 -5.42 -4.26 -0.78
C SER A 222 -5.44 -2.95 -1.56
N GLY A 223 -6.00 -2.92 -2.76
CA GLY A 223 -6.01 -1.67 -3.52
C GLY A 223 -6.56 -1.86 -4.91
N HIS A 224 -6.21 -0.97 -5.81
CA HIS A 224 -6.31 -1.20 -7.26
C HIS A 224 -4.97 -0.69 -7.76
N ASP A 225 -3.97 -1.56 -7.69
CA ASP A 225 -2.58 -1.16 -7.68
C ASP A 225 -1.94 -1.37 -9.06
N CYS A 226 -1.05 -0.46 -9.43
CA CYS A 226 -0.15 -0.63 -10.55
C CYS A 226 1.24 -0.92 -10.00
N VAL A 227 1.71 -2.16 -10.12
CA VAL A 227 3.02 -2.58 -9.62
C VAL A 227 3.98 -2.80 -10.79
N VAL A 228 5.13 -2.13 -10.75
CA VAL A 228 6.22 -2.27 -11.73
C VAL A 228 7.46 -2.76 -11.00
N LEU A 229 7.85 -4.02 -11.22
CA LEU A 229 8.99 -4.63 -10.50
C LEU A 229 10.32 -4.23 -11.16
N GLY A 230 10.47 -4.41 -12.47
CA GLY A 230 11.59 -3.86 -13.24
C GLY A 230 12.66 -4.91 -13.55
N ASP A 231 13.94 -4.60 -13.32
CA ASP A 231 15.03 -5.55 -13.59
C ASP A 231 15.37 -6.34 -12.31
N GLY A 232 15.20 -7.66 -12.30
CA GLY A 232 15.27 -8.38 -11.04
C GLY A 232 15.09 -9.88 -11.09
N ASN A 233 14.76 -10.45 -9.94
CA ASN A 233 14.03 -11.73 -9.84
C ASN A 233 13.16 -11.47 -8.63
N ASP A 234 11.95 -11.03 -8.90
CA ASP A 234 11.15 -10.30 -7.95
C ASP A 234 10.06 -11.18 -7.38
N GLN A 235 9.50 -10.74 -6.26
CA GLN A 235 8.34 -11.35 -5.66
C GLN A 235 7.30 -10.28 -5.40
N VAL A 236 6.06 -10.51 -5.81
CA VAL A 236 4.94 -9.62 -5.51
C VAL A 236 3.73 -10.40 -5.00
N ASP A 237 3.08 -9.85 -3.98
CA ASP A 237 1.74 -10.22 -3.50
C ASP A 237 0.88 -8.95 -3.56
N SER A 238 -0.16 -8.95 -4.40
CA SER A 238 -1.09 -7.80 -4.55
C SER A 238 -2.40 -7.96 -3.78
N GLU A 239 -2.55 -9.04 -3.02
CA GLU A 239 -3.72 -9.36 -2.19
C GLU A 239 -5.11 -9.23 -2.85
N SER A 240 -5.75 -8.07 -2.79
CA SER A 240 -7.13 -7.89 -3.27
C SER A 240 -7.29 -6.56 -3.97
N GLY A 241 -7.85 -6.58 -5.16
CA GLY A 241 -7.90 -5.41 -6.00
C GLY A 241 -8.27 -5.77 -7.43
N ASN A 242 -8.20 -4.81 -8.34
CA ASN A 242 -8.14 -5.13 -9.76
C ASN A 242 -6.78 -4.57 -10.15
N ASP A 243 -5.77 -5.40 -10.00
CA ASP A 243 -4.38 -4.97 -9.95
C ASP A 243 -3.71 -5.19 -11.31
N ILE A 244 -2.72 -4.37 -11.60
CA ILE A 244 -1.91 -4.47 -12.82
C ILE A 244 -0.47 -4.65 -12.39
N VAL A 245 0.11 -5.80 -12.71
CA VAL A 245 1.50 -6.13 -12.38
C VAL A 245 2.33 -6.25 -13.65
N ILE A 246 3.44 -5.53 -13.68
CA ILE A 246 4.47 -5.59 -14.73
C ILE A 246 5.74 -6.16 -14.07
N GLY A 247 6.09 -7.41 -14.41
CA GLY A 247 7.27 -8.12 -13.88
C GLY A 247 8.56 -7.47 -14.36
N GLY A 248 8.80 -7.49 -15.67
CA GLY A 248 9.99 -6.87 -16.26
C GLY A 248 11.04 -7.92 -16.62
N GLU A 249 12.33 -7.60 -16.51
CA GLU A 249 13.39 -8.59 -16.77
C GLU A 249 13.66 -9.40 -15.50
N GLY A 250 13.66 -10.73 -15.54
CA GLY A 250 13.90 -11.50 -14.32
C GLY A 250 13.20 -12.84 -14.33
N ASN A 251 13.46 -13.71 -13.35
CA ASN A 251 12.52 -14.82 -13.10
C ASN A 251 11.67 -14.41 -11.89
N ASP A 252 10.45 -13.97 -12.16
CA ASP A 252 9.59 -13.33 -11.17
C ASP A 252 8.58 -14.30 -10.56
N ASN A 253 8.13 -13.99 -9.35
CA ASN A 253 7.10 -14.72 -8.63
C ASN A 253 5.94 -13.79 -8.31
N ILE A 254 4.84 -13.92 -9.06
CA ILE A 254 3.74 -12.97 -9.06
C ILE A 254 2.47 -13.67 -8.53
N ASP A 255 1.92 -13.17 -7.41
CA ASP A 255 0.58 -13.50 -6.92
C ASP A 255 -0.26 -12.22 -6.87
N THR A 256 -1.34 -12.12 -7.65
CA THR A 256 -2.24 -10.93 -7.63
C THR A 256 -3.45 -11.13 -6.72
N GLY A 257 -3.70 -12.36 -6.27
CA GLY A 257 -4.68 -12.61 -5.23
C GLY A 257 -6.14 -12.62 -5.70
N SER A 258 -6.88 -11.53 -5.56
CA SER A 258 -8.33 -11.53 -5.83
C SER A 258 -8.87 -10.25 -6.45
N GLY A 259 -9.77 -10.43 -7.40
CA GLY A 259 -10.38 -9.41 -8.26
C GLY A 259 -9.86 -9.57 -9.68
N ASN A 260 -10.19 -8.67 -10.60
CA ASN A 260 -9.90 -8.89 -12.02
C ASN A 260 -8.55 -8.28 -12.36
N ASP A 261 -7.53 -9.12 -12.42
CA ASP A 261 -6.16 -8.66 -12.48
C ASP A 261 -5.58 -8.74 -13.90
N LYS A 262 -4.53 -7.94 -14.13
CA LYS A 262 -3.70 -8.03 -15.34
C LYS A 262 -2.25 -8.22 -14.98
N VAL A 263 -1.63 -9.23 -15.57
CA VAL A 263 -0.21 -9.52 -15.37
C VAL A 263 0.53 -9.56 -16.69
N TYR A 264 1.67 -8.86 -16.73
CA TYR A 264 2.66 -8.93 -17.79
C TYR A 264 3.98 -9.43 -17.16
N GLY A 265 4.34 -10.70 -17.35
CA GLY A 265 5.56 -11.30 -16.77
C GLY A 265 6.81 -10.65 -17.33
N GLY A 266 6.97 -10.69 -18.66
CA GLY A 266 8.09 -10.07 -19.35
C GLY A 266 9.18 -11.08 -19.70
N PRO A 267 10.44 -10.65 -19.88
CA PRO A 267 11.54 -11.59 -20.13
C PRO A 267 11.97 -12.36 -18.87
N GLY A 268 11.80 -13.68 -18.86
CA GLY A 268 12.00 -14.43 -17.63
C GLY A 268 11.81 -15.92 -17.66
N ASN A 269 11.59 -16.52 -16.51
CA ASN A 269 10.91 -17.82 -16.39
C ASN A 269 10.02 -17.62 -15.17
N ASP A 270 8.83 -17.10 -15.39
CA ASP A 270 8.02 -16.49 -14.35
C ASP A 270 7.06 -17.51 -13.74
N ASP A 271 6.77 -17.38 -12.44
CA ASP A 271 5.74 -18.16 -11.74
C ASP A 271 4.59 -17.21 -11.38
N ILE A 272 3.53 -17.25 -12.19
CA ILE A 272 2.41 -16.31 -12.14
C ILE A 272 1.16 -17.03 -11.64
N ARG A 273 0.47 -16.40 -10.69
CA ARG A 273 -0.80 -16.83 -10.13
C ARG A 273 -1.71 -15.61 -9.98
N THR A 274 -2.93 -15.66 -10.53
CA THR A 274 -3.85 -14.51 -10.44
C THR A 274 -5.00 -14.70 -9.46
N GLY A 275 -5.35 -15.95 -9.15
CA GLY A 275 -6.15 -16.26 -7.97
C GLY A 275 -7.65 -16.29 -8.25
N SER A 276 -8.45 -15.28 -7.90
CA SER A 276 -9.90 -15.31 -8.17
C SER A 276 -10.35 -14.05 -8.88
N GLY A 277 -11.00 -14.18 -10.03
CA GLY A 277 -11.43 -13.04 -10.83
C GLY A 277 -11.43 -13.39 -12.30
N THR A 278 -11.82 -12.45 -13.15
CA THR A 278 -11.64 -12.62 -14.60
C THR A 278 -10.30 -12.02 -14.97
N ASP A 279 -9.26 -12.87 -14.99
CA ASP A 279 -7.88 -12.39 -15.08
C ASP A 279 -7.32 -12.41 -16.50
N TYR A 280 -6.33 -11.56 -16.75
CA TYR A 280 -5.57 -11.51 -18.00
C TYR A 280 -4.07 -11.67 -17.72
N VAL A 281 -3.42 -12.64 -18.35
CA VAL A 281 -1.99 -12.88 -18.16
C VAL A 281 -1.26 -12.99 -19.49
N GLU A 282 -0.15 -12.28 -19.62
CA GLU A 282 0.90 -12.49 -20.61
C GLU A 282 2.17 -12.95 -19.89
N GLY A 283 2.63 -14.18 -20.15
CA GLY A 283 3.89 -14.73 -19.61
C GLY A 283 5.09 -13.96 -20.12
N GLY A 284 5.25 -13.92 -21.44
CA GLY A 284 6.30 -13.13 -22.08
C GLY A 284 7.32 -14.03 -22.75
N SER A 285 8.60 -13.81 -22.49
CA SER A 285 9.64 -14.67 -23.09
C SER A 285 10.33 -15.52 -22.04
N GLY A 286 10.47 -16.80 -22.32
CA GLY A 286 11.09 -17.82 -21.49
C GLY A 286 10.07 -18.83 -20.99
N ASN A 287 10.45 -19.73 -20.09
CA ASN A 287 9.59 -20.88 -19.75
C ASN A 287 8.77 -20.57 -18.51
N ASP A 288 7.53 -20.14 -18.72
CA ASP A 288 6.69 -19.60 -17.67
C ASP A 288 5.78 -20.67 -17.06
N THR A 289 5.38 -20.45 -15.82
CA THR A 289 4.35 -21.23 -15.11
C THR A 289 3.20 -20.31 -14.77
N ILE A 290 2.04 -20.53 -15.40
CA ILE A 290 0.89 -19.64 -15.26
C ILE A 290 -0.30 -20.40 -14.66
N ARG A 291 -0.95 -19.80 -13.67
CA ARG A 291 -2.17 -20.31 -13.03
C ARG A 291 -3.21 -19.20 -12.95
N GLY A 292 -4.28 -19.32 -13.74
CA GLY A 292 -5.43 -18.38 -13.71
C GLY A 292 -6.12 -18.42 -12.35
N GLY A 293 -6.88 -19.48 -12.09
CA GLY A 293 -7.40 -19.73 -10.75
C GLY A 293 -8.90 -20.01 -10.74
N SER A 294 -9.71 -19.05 -10.29
CA SER A 294 -11.16 -19.21 -10.36
C SER A 294 -11.79 -18.11 -11.18
N ASP A 295 -12.89 -18.47 -11.85
CA ASP A 295 -13.64 -17.64 -12.78
C ASP A 295 -13.04 -17.69 -14.19
N VAL A 296 -13.31 -16.72 -15.06
CA VAL A 296 -13.01 -16.87 -16.51
C VAL A 296 -11.70 -16.17 -16.83
N ASP A 297 -10.65 -16.94 -17.09
CA ASP A 297 -9.31 -16.38 -17.28
C ASP A 297 -8.88 -16.37 -18.76
N THR A 298 -8.03 -15.40 -19.11
CA THR A 298 -7.36 -15.33 -20.42
C THR A 298 -5.85 -15.37 -20.22
N LEU A 299 -5.21 -16.45 -20.63
CA LEU A 299 -3.80 -16.73 -20.36
C LEU A 299 -3.01 -16.89 -21.67
N TYR A 300 -1.90 -16.19 -21.82
CA TYR A 300 -0.96 -16.30 -22.93
C TYR A 300 0.43 -16.67 -22.40
N GLY A 301 1.01 -17.77 -22.86
CA GLY A 301 2.40 -18.17 -22.57
C GLY A 301 3.41 -17.32 -23.33
N GLN A 302 3.22 -17.23 -24.65
CA GLN A 302 4.03 -16.49 -25.62
C GLN A 302 5.31 -17.23 -26.05
N GLU A 303 6.52 -16.71 -25.84
CA GLU A 303 7.74 -17.33 -26.36
C GLU A 303 8.35 -18.28 -25.31
N GLY A 304 8.27 -19.60 -25.44
CA GLY A 304 8.96 -20.50 -24.51
C GLY A 304 8.31 -21.86 -24.35
N ASN A 305 8.77 -22.66 -23.39
CA ASN A 305 8.11 -23.94 -23.08
C ASN A 305 7.29 -23.78 -21.81
N ASP A 306 6.02 -23.42 -21.95
CA ASP A 306 5.20 -22.93 -20.85
C ASP A 306 4.39 -24.03 -20.16
N ASN A 307 4.05 -23.81 -18.90
CA ASN A 307 3.17 -24.66 -18.11
C ASN A 307 1.97 -23.86 -17.62
N MET A 308 0.83 -24.03 -18.27
CA MET A 308 -0.34 -23.19 -18.05
C MET A 308 -1.52 -23.98 -17.50
N ARG A 309 -2.22 -23.39 -16.52
CA ARG A 309 -3.43 -23.97 -15.92
C ARG A 309 -4.53 -22.92 -15.78
N GLY A 310 -5.69 -23.17 -16.40
CA GLY A 310 -6.90 -22.37 -16.20
C GLY A 310 -7.44 -22.51 -14.78
N ASN A 311 -7.57 -23.77 -14.32
CA ASN A 311 -8.09 -24.19 -13.01
C ASN A 311 -9.61 -24.27 -12.99
N SER A 312 -10.36 -23.35 -12.39
CA SER A 312 -11.84 -23.42 -12.34
C SER A 312 -12.43 -22.29 -13.14
N GLY A 313 -13.14 -22.56 -14.23
CA GLY A 313 -13.45 -21.49 -15.14
C GLY A 313 -13.90 -21.99 -16.50
N ASN A 314 -14.21 -21.06 -17.40
CA ASN A 314 -14.27 -21.41 -18.82
C ASN A 314 -13.16 -20.62 -19.49
N ASP A 315 -11.95 -21.15 -19.44
CA ASP A 315 -10.74 -20.36 -19.62
C ASP A 315 -10.28 -20.35 -21.07
N PHE A 316 -9.51 -19.34 -21.44
CA PHE A 316 -8.78 -19.30 -22.70
C PHE A 316 -7.27 -19.39 -22.43
N LEU A 317 -6.61 -20.39 -23.02
CA LEU A 317 -5.17 -20.61 -22.90
C LEU A 317 -4.53 -20.62 -24.30
N ASP A 318 -3.54 -19.78 -24.53
CA ASP A 318 -2.68 -19.80 -25.73
C ASP A 318 -1.24 -20.04 -25.31
N GLY A 319 -0.66 -21.18 -25.70
CA GLY A 319 0.74 -21.50 -25.41
C GLY A 319 1.73 -20.60 -26.15
N GLY A 320 1.37 -20.12 -27.35
CA GLY A 320 2.26 -19.33 -28.18
C GLY A 320 3.19 -20.19 -29.04
N THR A 321 4.50 -20.01 -28.89
CA THR A 321 5.52 -20.71 -29.68
C THR A 321 6.25 -21.76 -28.83
N GLU A 322 7.04 -22.63 -29.48
CA GLU A 322 7.82 -23.69 -28.84
C GLU A 322 7.03 -24.90 -28.32
N THR A 323 7.06 -25.28 -27.04
CA THR A 323 6.48 -26.56 -26.60
C THR A 323 5.82 -26.44 -25.24
N ASP A 324 4.50 -26.39 -25.26
CA ASP A 324 3.70 -26.00 -24.12
C ASP A 324 2.86 -27.13 -23.54
N VAL A 325 2.59 -27.00 -22.25
CA VAL A 325 1.71 -27.87 -21.48
C VAL A 325 0.54 -27.05 -20.99
N LEU A 326 -0.62 -27.21 -21.63
CA LEU A 326 -1.85 -26.48 -21.30
C LEU A 326 -2.85 -27.41 -20.61
N ASN A 327 -3.43 -26.96 -19.51
CA ASN A 327 -4.45 -27.70 -18.79
C ASN A 327 -5.58 -26.79 -18.31
N GLY A 328 -6.73 -26.81 -18.98
CA GLY A 328 -7.91 -26.03 -18.58
C GLY A 328 -8.43 -26.42 -17.19
N ASN A 329 -8.31 -27.71 -16.83
CA ASN A 329 -8.90 -28.32 -15.64
C ASN A 329 -10.44 -28.35 -15.62
N ALA A 330 -11.09 -27.51 -14.81
CA ALA A 330 -12.51 -27.61 -14.47
C ALA A 330 -13.33 -26.54 -15.17
N GLY A 331 -14.04 -26.97 -16.21
CA GLY A 331 -15.07 -26.20 -16.91
C GLY A 331 -14.96 -26.43 -18.41
N THR A 332 -15.31 -25.44 -19.21
CA THR A 332 -15.27 -25.51 -20.68
C THR A 332 -14.20 -24.57 -21.21
N ASP A 333 -13.00 -25.11 -21.36
CA ASP A 333 -11.80 -24.33 -21.65
C ASP A 333 -11.44 -24.39 -23.13
N THR A 334 -10.91 -23.31 -23.68
CA THR A 334 -10.37 -23.24 -25.04
C THR A 334 -8.85 -23.18 -24.96
N CYS A 335 -8.15 -24.14 -25.57
CA CYS A 335 -6.69 -24.14 -25.60
C CYS A 335 -6.17 -24.13 -27.03
N VAL A 336 -5.27 -23.20 -27.34
CA VAL A 336 -4.62 -23.08 -28.65
C VAL A 336 -3.10 -23.12 -28.50
N ASN A 337 -2.42 -23.52 -29.57
CA ASN A 337 -0.96 -23.61 -29.64
C ASN A 337 -0.30 -24.36 -28.46
N GLY A 338 -0.87 -25.49 -28.04
CA GLY A 338 -0.25 -26.36 -27.04
C GLY A 338 0.04 -27.76 -27.57
N GLU A 339 1.23 -28.27 -27.27
CA GLU A 339 1.71 -29.60 -27.65
C GLU A 339 1.14 -30.69 -26.75
N THR A 340 0.95 -30.38 -25.47
CA THR A 340 0.29 -31.26 -24.50
C THR A 340 -0.95 -30.59 -23.94
N LEU A 341 -2.13 -31.11 -24.30
CA LEU A 341 -3.42 -30.55 -23.92
C LEU A 341 -4.19 -31.51 -23.01
N ASN A 342 -4.63 -31.02 -21.84
CA ASN A 342 -5.52 -31.75 -20.94
C ASN A 342 -6.75 -30.89 -20.60
N SER A 343 -7.93 -31.50 -20.58
CA SER A 343 -9.19 -30.81 -20.24
C SER A 343 -9.44 -29.52 -21.03
N CYS A 344 -9.15 -29.53 -22.34
CA CYS A 344 -9.40 -28.40 -23.23
C CYS A 344 -10.31 -28.81 -24.40
N GLU A 345 -11.18 -27.90 -24.84
CA GLU A 345 -11.74 -27.89 -26.18
C GLU A 345 -10.69 -27.35 -27.18
N LEU A 346 -10.69 -27.92 -28.39
CA LEU A 346 -9.79 -27.60 -29.50
C LEU A 346 -10.53 -26.79 -30.57
#